data_AF-A0A3D5CCW7-F1
#
_entry.id   AF-A0A3D5CCW7-F1
#
_cell.length_a   1.000
_cell.length_b   1.000
_cell.length_c   1.000
_cell.angle_alpha   90.00
_cell.angle_beta   90.00
_cell.angle_gamma   90.00
#
_symmetry.space_group_name_H-M   'P 1'
#
loop_
_entity.id
_entity.type
_entity.pdbx_description
1 polymer ?
#
loop_
_entity_poly.entity_id
_entity_poly.type
_entity_poly.pdbx_seq_one_letter_code
_entity_poly.pdbx_strand_id
1 'polypeptide(L)'
;MQMPGSRYVLPQFEERTAYGYKRQDPYNKLFEDRVIFLGVQVDDASADDVMAQLLVLESQDPDRDIIMYINSPGGSFTAMTAIYDT
;
A
#
# COMPACT_ATOMS: atom_id res chain seq x y z
N MET A 1 -15.62 18.92 8.97
CA MET A 1 -14.86 18.32 7.86
C MET A 1 -15.74 17.27 7.20
N GLN A 2 -16.22 17.56 6.00
CA GLN A 2 -17.15 16.69 5.27
C GLN A 2 -16.32 15.62 4.55
N MET A 3 -16.42 14.38 5.02
CA MET A 3 -15.78 13.25 4.35
C MET A 3 -16.46 13.01 2.99
N PRO A 4 -15.71 12.68 1.93
CA PRO A 4 -16.29 12.38 0.62
C PRO A 4 -17.32 11.25 0.72
N GLY A 5 -18.58 11.57 0.44
CA GLY A 5 -19.70 10.63 0.41
C GLY A 5 -19.61 9.72 -0.81
N SER A 6 -18.80 8.65 -0.70
CA SER A 6 -18.80 7.41 -1.51
C SER A 6 -17.46 6.63 -1.44
N ARG A 7 -16.71 6.71 -0.34
CA ARG A 7 -15.62 5.73 -0.10
C ARG A 7 -16.16 4.57 0.71
N TYR A 8 -16.06 3.38 0.11
CA TYR A 8 -16.09 2.05 0.72
C TYR A 8 -15.92 2.10 2.25
N VAL A 9 -16.90 1.62 3.01
CA VAL A 9 -16.63 1.17 4.38
C VAL A 9 -15.64 0.02 4.23
N LEU A 10 -14.34 0.29 4.44
CA LEU A 10 -13.32 -0.74 4.44
C LEU A 10 -13.60 -1.65 5.64
N PRO A 11 -13.98 -2.92 5.43
CA PRO A 11 -14.27 -3.79 6.53
C PRO A 11 -12.98 -4.02 7.31
N GLN A 12 -13.05 -3.86 8.63
CA GLN A 12 -12.00 -4.29 9.51
C GLN A 12 -12.32 -5.69 10.03
N PHE A 13 -11.30 -6.50 10.22
CA PHE A 13 -11.42 -7.82 10.81
C PHE A 13 -10.48 -7.96 12.01
N GLU A 14 -10.79 -8.89 12.90
CA GLU A 14 -9.98 -9.19 14.08
C GLU A 14 -9.31 -10.54 13.88
N GLU A 15 -7.98 -10.55 13.93
CA GLU A 15 -7.17 -11.76 13.88
C GLU A 15 -6.74 -12.15 15.30
N ARG A 16 -6.93 -13.41 15.66
CA ARG A 16 -6.50 -13.94 16.96
C ARG A 16 -5.02 -14.30 16.88
N THR A 17 -4.21 -13.67 17.71
CA THR A 17 -2.78 -13.93 17.86
C THR A 17 -2.49 -14.57 19.22
N ALA A 18 -1.26 -15.05 19.43
CA ALA A 18 -0.83 -15.59 20.72
C ALA A 18 -0.91 -14.58 21.88
N TYR A 19 -0.90 -13.28 21.57
CA TYR A 19 -0.88 -12.18 22.55
C TYR A 19 -2.23 -11.47 22.70
N GLY A 20 -3.28 -11.91 21.99
CA GLY A 20 -4.60 -11.29 22.04
C GLY A 20 -5.26 -11.16 20.66
N TYR A 21 -6.08 -10.12 20.49
CA TYR A 21 -6.74 -9.82 19.22
C TYR A 21 -6.08 -8.62 18.56
N LYS A 22 -5.79 -8.73 17.25
CA LYS A 22 -5.25 -7.66 16.43
C LYS A 22 -6.33 -7.25 15.44
N ARG A 23 -6.78 -5.99 15.50
CA ARG A 23 -7.72 -5.45 14.53
C ARG A 23 -6.94 -4.90 13.34
N GLN A 24 -7.29 -5.31 12.13
CA GLN A 24 -6.63 -4.88 10.89
C GLN A 24 -7.66 -4.63 9.80
N ASP A 25 -7.25 -3.83 8.82
CA ASP A 25 -7.93 -3.74 7.53
C ASP A 25 -7.17 -4.58 6.48
N PRO A 26 -7.80 -4.86 5.31
CA PRO A 26 -7.18 -5.65 4.27
C PRO A 26 -5.86 -5.08 3.74
N TYR A 27 -5.70 -3.75 3.66
CA TYR A 27 -4.46 -3.15 3.14
C TYR A 27 -3.30 -3.36 4.09
N ASN A 28 -3.53 -3.21 5.39
CA ASN A 28 -2.55 -3.51 6.41
C ASN A 28 -2.13 -4.99 6.39
N LYS A 29 -3.08 -5.91 6.16
CA LYS A 29 -2.76 -7.33 6.02
C LYS A 29 -1.94 -7.63 4.77
N LEU A 30 -2.31 -7.05 3.63
CA LEU A 30 -1.56 -7.16 2.38
C LEU A 30 -0.14 -6.65 2.54
N PHE A 31 0.05 -5.50 3.18
CA PHE A 31 1.38 -4.93 3.42
C PHE A 31 2.25 -5.84 4.30
N GLU A 32 1.68 -6.47 5.34
CA GLU A 32 2.39 -7.48 6.14
C GLU A 32 2.81 -8.71 5.32
N ASP A 33 2.01 -9.08 4.34
CA ASP A 33 2.32 -10.13 3.35
C ASP A 33 3.23 -9.62 2.21
N ARG A 34 3.81 -8.41 2.35
CA ARG A 34 4.71 -7.73 1.40
C ARG A 34 4.04 -7.39 0.06
N VAL A 35 2.77 -7.02 0.13
CA VAL A 35 1.97 -6.63 -1.02
C VAL A 35 1.65 -5.14 -0.99
N ILE A 36 2.06 -4.41 -2.03
CA ILE A 36 1.73 -2.99 -2.25
C ILE A 36 0.61 -2.90 -3.29
N PHE A 37 -0.38 -2.03 -3.05
CA PHE A 37 -1.51 -1.84 -3.98
C PHE A 37 -1.55 -0.41 -4.53
N LEU A 38 -1.24 -0.25 -5.81
CA LEU A 38 -1.36 1.02 -6.54
C LEU A 38 -2.72 1.07 -7.25
N GLY A 39 -3.73 1.54 -6.51
CA GLY A 39 -5.14 1.59 -6.96
C GLY A 39 -5.63 2.96 -7.43
N VAL A 40 -4.75 3.94 -7.53
CA VAL A 40 -5.07 5.35 -7.81
C VAL A 40 -4.22 5.88 -8.97
N GLN A 41 -4.58 7.05 -9.48
CA GLN A 41 -3.77 7.77 -10.46
C GLN A 41 -2.37 8.05 -9.90
N VAL A 42 -1.34 7.92 -10.75
CA VAL A 42 0.05 8.18 -10.37
C VAL A 42 0.35 9.68 -10.39
N ASP A 43 0.25 10.31 -9.23
CA ASP A 43 0.76 11.65 -8.96
C ASP A 43 1.91 11.61 -7.94
N ASP A 44 2.52 12.76 -7.66
CA ASP A 44 3.68 12.85 -6.76
C ASP A 44 3.37 12.30 -5.36
N ALA A 45 2.14 12.51 -4.85
CA ALA A 45 1.75 12.01 -3.53
C ALA A 45 1.64 10.47 -3.51
N SER A 46 0.97 9.89 -4.51
CA SER A 46 0.86 8.44 -4.63
C SER A 46 2.22 7.77 -4.88
N ALA A 47 3.13 8.44 -5.60
CA ALA A 47 4.47 7.95 -5.83
C ALA A 47 5.30 7.96 -4.56
N ASP A 48 5.26 9.05 -3.78
CA ASP A 48 5.93 9.13 -2.48
C ASP A 48 5.45 8.02 -1.52
N ASP A 49 4.14 7.76 -1.49
CA ASP A 49 3.55 6.69 -0.68
C ASP A 49 4.03 5.30 -1.10
N VAL A 50 4.14 5.03 -2.41
CA VAL A 50 4.61 3.74 -2.94
C VAL A 50 6.11 3.57 -2.69
N MET A 51 6.93 4.59 -2.93
CA MET A 51 8.37 4.56 -2.67
C MET A 51 8.65 4.31 -1.19
N ALA A 52 7.94 5.00 -0.28
CA ALA A 52 8.07 4.78 1.15
C ALA A 52 7.75 3.32 1.54
N GLN A 53 6.70 2.74 0.96
CA GLN A 53 6.32 1.34 1.18
C GLN A 53 7.38 0.36 0.68
N LEU A 54 7.95 0.59 -0.51
CA LEU A 54 9.02 -0.23 -1.08
C LEU A 54 10.24 -0.26 -0.17
N LEU A 55 10.73 0.92 0.23
CA LEU A 55 11.90 1.07 1.10
C LEU A 55 11.68 0.43 2.48
N VAL A 56 10.47 0.53 3.04
CA VAL A 56 10.14 -0.13 4.31
C VAL A 56 10.19 -1.64 4.16
N LEU A 57 9.58 -2.23 3.13
CA LEU A 57 9.59 -3.68 2.94
C LEU A 57 10.99 -4.21 2.63
N GLU A 58 11.77 -3.50 1.83
CA GLU A 58 13.18 -3.82 1.56
C GLU A 58 14.00 -3.80 2.87
N SER A 59 13.83 -2.77 3.71
CA SER A 59 14.55 -2.66 4.99
C SER A 59 14.20 -3.77 5.99
N GLN A 60 12.98 -4.30 5.92
CA GLN A 60 12.51 -5.37 6.82
C GLN A 60 13.08 -6.74 6.46
N ASP A 61 13.17 -7.02 5.17
CA ASP A 61 13.68 -8.30 4.65
C ASP A 61 14.08 -8.13 3.17
N PRO A 62 15.35 -7.82 2.87
CA PRO A 62 15.78 -7.51 1.50
C PRO A 62 15.84 -8.76 0.60
N ASP A 63 15.83 -9.96 1.19
CA ASP A 63 15.93 -11.22 0.44
C ASP A 63 14.55 -11.75 -0.01
N ARG A 64 13.46 -11.13 0.47
CA ARG A 64 12.09 -11.52 0.14
C ARG A 64 11.47 -10.61 -0.92
N ASP A 65 10.85 -11.24 -1.90
CA ASP A 65 10.09 -10.55 -2.95
C ASP A 65 9.03 -9.58 -2.38
N ILE A 66 8.82 -8.49 -3.11
CA ILE A 66 7.73 -7.54 -2.91
C ILE A 66 6.78 -7.68 -4.10
N ILE A 67 5.48 -7.82 -3.83
CA ILE A 67 4.46 -7.96 -4.88
C ILE A 67 3.73 -6.63 -5.00
N MET A 68 3.72 -6.04 -6.20
CA MET A 68 2.95 -4.84 -6.49
C MET A 68 1.73 -5.17 -7.35
N TYR A 69 0.53 -4.93 -6.84
CA TYR A 69 -0.69 -4.94 -7.64
C TYR A 69 -0.95 -3.54 -8.19
N ILE A 70 -1.10 -3.44 -9.52
CA ILE A 70 -1.30 -2.18 -10.21
C ILE A 70 -2.70 -2.17 -10.84
N ASN A 71 -3.54 -1.26 -10.36
CA ASN A 71 -4.82 -0.92 -10.95
C ASN A 71 -4.93 0.61 -11.00
N SER A 72 -4.16 1.21 -11.89
CA SER A 72 -4.02 2.65 -12.03
C SER A 72 -4.35 3.09 -13.45
N PRO A 73 -4.99 4.25 -13.66
CA PRO A 73 -5.11 4.86 -14.98
C PRO A 73 -3.76 5.41 -15.51
N GLY A 74 -2.66 5.23 -14.78
CA GLY A 74 -1.37 5.85 -15.05
C GLY A 74 -1.29 7.25 -14.43
N GLY A 75 -0.38 8.09 -14.92
CA GLY A 75 -0.26 9.46 -14.43
C GLY A 75 0.99 10.18 -14.92
N SER A 76 1.60 10.99 -14.06
CA SER A 76 2.79 11.77 -14.42
C SER A 76 3.97 10.87 -14.74
N PHE A 77 4.68 11.17 -15.83
CA PHE A 77 5.89 10.42 -16.21
C PHE A 77 6.97 10.49 -15.13
N THR A 78 7.18 11.67 -14.53
CA THR A 78 8.17 11.85 -13.46
C THR A 78 7.86 10.99 -12.23
N ALA A 79 6.59 10.96 -11.82
CA ALA A 79 6.13 10.15 -10.69
C ALA A 79 6.27 8.65 -10.98
N MET A 80 5.95 8.22 -12.21
CA MET A 80 6.16 6.83 -12.64
C MET A 80 7.65 6.45 -12.67
N THR A 81 8.54 7.33 -13.15
CA THR A 81 9.99 7.09 -13.12
C THR A 81 10.52 7.00 -11.69
N ALA A 82 10.01 7.83 -10.77
CA ALA A 82 10.40 7.77 -9.36
C ALA A 82 10.06 6.41 -8.72
N ILE A 83 8.84 5.90 -8.98
CA ILE A 83 8.44 4.55 -8.54
C ILE A 83 9.31 3.47 -9.20
N TYR A 84 9.65 3.62 -10.49
CA TYR A 84 10.45 2.64 -11.23
C TYR A 84 11.90 2.53 -10.76
N ASP A 85 12.51 3.64 -10.35
CA ASP A 85 13.91 3.69 -9.92
C ASP A 85 14.11 3.24 -8.45
N THR A 86 13.02 3.11 -7.69
CA THR A 86 13.02 2.66 -6.28
C THR A 86 12.85 1.15 -6.20
#